data_AF-A0A7R9ENM4-F1
#
_entry.id   AF-A0A7R9ENM4-F1
#
_cell.length_a   1.000
_cell.length_b   1.000
_cell.length_c   1.000
_cell.angle_alpha   90.00
_cell.angle_beta   90.00
_cell.angle_gamma   90.00
#
_symmetry.space_group_name_H-M   'P 1'
#
loop_
_entity.id
_entity.type
_entity.pdbx_description
1 polymer ?
#
loop_
_entity_poly.entity_id
_entity_poly.type
_entity_poly.pdbx_seq_one_letter_code
_entity_poly.pdbx_strand_id
1 'polypeptide(L)'
;MSTFHDLLKPKKLFLRCRLSRKYCDRQKNRSRDFDDGIYYIISRSLGPEFGASIGIVFAFANAVAASMNTIGFCDSLNDLLNSFGLKIIDGGVNDVRIVGIMALAVMIIICAVGMEWESKAQNVLVVIIVGAIIDFIAGACVGPNDDEAKAKGFAGFGTSVLATNWKPQYTFSEGKQQDFFSVFAIFFPSVTGIQAGANISGDLKDPAGAIPKGTLLSLLISMASYAIFVVFAGGAALRDASGNVSELINNTYIECRENGGTCGYGLNNSYSVRKDTYKF
;
A
#
# COMPACT_ATOMS: atom_id res chain seq x y z
N MET A 1 15.30 35.73 -22.21
CA MET A 1 16.08 34.77 -23.03
C MET A 1 17.58 35.08 -23.07
N SER A 2 18.22 35.53 -21.97
CA SER A 2 19.68 35.75 -21.96
C SER A 2 20.41 35.30 -20.68
N THR A 3 19.73 34.71 -19.71
CA THR A 3 20.36 34.34 -18.41
C THR A 3 20.68 32.85 -18.25
N PHE A 4 20.34 32.01 -19.22
CA PHE A 4 20.56 30.55 -19.15
C PHE A 4 21.82 30.05 -19.90
N HIS A 5 22.52 30.93 -20.60
CA HIS A 5 23.61 30.55 -21.51
C HIS A 5 25.01 30.52 -20.84
N ASP A 6 25.11 30.84 -19.55
CA ASP A 6 26.40 30.88 -18.83
C ASP A 6 26.75 29.59 -18.05
N LEU A 7 25.90 28.56 -18.11
CA LEU A 7 26.12 27.28 -17.43
C LEU A 7 26.94 26.23 -18.22
N LEU A 8 27.40 26.56 -19.43
CA LEU A 8 28.06 25.62 -20.36
C LEU A 8 29.52 25.98 -20.71
N LYS A 9 30.30 26.63 -19.83
CA LYS A 9 31.76 26.78 -20.03
C LYS A 9 32.56 25.80 -19.16
N PRO A 10 32.93 24.61 -19.68
CA PRO A 10 33.78 23.65 -18.96
C PRO A 10 35.18 24.20 -18.63
N LYS A 11 35.67 25.21 -19.36
CA LYS A 11 37.01 25.78 -19.17
C LYS A 11 37.18 26.61 -17.89
N LYS A 12 36.13 27.25 -17.36
CA LYS A 12 36.21 28.01 -16.08
C LYS A 12 36.08 27.11 -14.85
N LEU A 13 35.45 25.95 -14.99
CA LEU A 13 35.25 24.97 -13.91
C LEU A 13 36.56 24.26 -13.53
N PHE A 14 37.37 23.91 -14.54
CA PHE A 14 38.65 23.22 -14.34
C PHE A 14 39.69 24.06 -13.58
N LEU A 15 39.72 25.37 -13.82
CA LEU A 15 40.67 26.29 -13.18
C LEU A 15 40.35 26.52 -11.69
N ARG A 16 39.07 26.49 -11.31
CA ARG A 16 38.63 26.66 -9.91
C ARG A 16 38.71 25.38 -9.07
N CYS A 17 38.58 24.19 -9.68
CA CYS A 17 38.83 22.93 -8.96
C CYS A 17 40.31 22.75 -8.55
N ARG A 18 41.26 23.37 -9.26
CA ARG A 18 42.68 23.36 -8.86
C ARG A 18 42.98 24.19 -7.61
N LEU A 19 42.16 25.21 -7.31
CA LEU A 19 42.41 26.17 -6.22
C LEU A 19 41.73 25.80 -4.89
N SER A 20 40.76 24.88 -4.88
CA SER A 20 40.14 24.43 -3.63
C SER A 20 39.46 23.06 -3.77
N ARG A 21 40.07 22.03 -3.17
CA ARG A 21 39.53 20.66 -3.09
C ARG A 21 38.11 20.64 -2.51
N LYS A 22 37.85 21.46 -1.47
CA LYS A 22 36.51 21.62 -0.86
C LYS A 22 35.44 22.17 -1.81
N TYR A 23 35.80 23.02 -2.77
CA TYR A 23 34.84 23.56 -3.74
C TYR A 23 34.52 22.54 -4.83
N CYS A 24 35.52 21.74 -5.22
CA CYS A 24 35.35 20.62 -6.14
C CYS A 24 34.53 19.49 -5.49
N ASP A 25 34.74 19.17 -4.21
CA ASP A 25 33.93 18.22 -3.46
C ASP A 25 32.50 18.72 -3.22
N ARG A 26 32.30 20.01 -2.94
CA ARG A 26 30.95 20.61 -2.87
C ARG A 26 30.23 20.60 -4.21
N GLN A 27 30.92 20.87 -5.31
CA GLN A 27 30.32 20.79 -6.65
C GLN A 27 30.09 19.34 -7.06
N LYS A 28 30.99 18.41 -6.71
CA LYS A 28 30.82 16.97 -6.96
C LYS A 28 29.67 16.36 -6.15
N ASN A 29 29.41 16.86 -4.94
CA ASN A 29 28.19 16.51 -4.18
C ASN A 29 26.95 17.19 -4.76
N ARG A 30 27.02 18.48 -5.14
CA ARG A 30 25.90 19.19 -5.77
C ARG A 30 25.52 18.66 -7.16
N SER A 31 26.47 18.12 -7.92
CA SER A 31 26.22 17.37 -9.16
C SER A 31 25.64 15.99 -8.87
N ARG A 32 26.11 15.29 -7.82
CA ARG A 32 25.52 14.01 -7.41
C ARG A 32 24.06 14.13 -6.97
N ASP A 33 23.71 15.20 -6.24
CA ASP A 33 22.32 15.45 -5.81
C ASP A 33 21.36 15.76 -6.97
N PHE A 34 21.89 16.31 -8.08
CA PHE A 34 21.10 16.59 -9.29
C PHE A 34 21.04 15.40 -10.26
N ASP A 35 21.97 14.45 -10.11
CA ASP A 35 22.10 13.27 -10.95
C ASP A 35 21.32 12.06 -10.38
N ASP A 36 20.51 12.29 -9.34
CA ASP A 36 19.74 11.29 -8.64
C ASP A 36 18.23 11.41 -8.93
N GLY A 37 17.58 10.27 -9.08
CA GLY A 37 16.13 10.13 -9.14
C GLY A 37 15.59 9.83 -10.53
N ILE A 38 14.38 9.27 -10.55
CA ILE A 38 13.71 8.82 -11.78
C ILE A 38 13.57 9.93 -12.81
N TYR A 39 13.19 11.13 -12.38
CA TYR A 39 12.99 12.26 -13.28
C TYR A 39 14.28 12.59 -14.06
N TYR A 40 15.42 12.54 -13.38
CA TYR A 40 16.71 12.81 -13.99
C TYR A 40 17.08 11.75 -15.04
N ILE A 41 16.87 10.47 -14.73
CA ILE A 41 17.10 9.34 -15.65
C ILE A 41 16.20 9.48 -16.90
N ILE A 42 14.91 9.74 -16.71
CA ILE A 42 13.92 9.86 -17.79
C ILE A 42 14.21 11.07 -18.70
N SER A 43 14.46 12.24 -18.11
CA SER A 43 14.68 13.48 -18.88
C SER A 43 15.94 13.44 -19.74
N ARG A 44 16.97 12.68 -19.34
CA ARG A 44 18.16 12.44 -20.17
C ARG A 44 17.96 11.42 -21.27
N SER A 45 17.16 10.38 -21.04
CA SER A 45 16.93 9.33 -22.04
C SER A 45 15.88 9.70 -23.09
N LEU A 46 14.79 10.38 -22.69
CA LEU A 46 13.67 10.72 -23.57
C LEU A 46 13.68 12.17 -24.04
N GLY A 47 14.58 12.99 -23.51
CA GLY A 47 14.67 14.41 -23.79
C GLY A 47 13.86 15.27 -22.80
N PRO A 48 14.18 16.57 -22.72
CA PRO A 48 13.65 17.47 -21.70
C PRO A 48 12.13 17.70 -21.81
N GLU A 49 11.58 17.67 -23.01
CA GLU A 49 10.14 17.89 -23.25
C GLU A 49 9.31 16.72 -22.71
N PHE A 50 9.66 15.48 -23.07
CA PHE A 50 9.01 14.28 -22.55
C PHE A 50 9.26 14.08 -21.05
N GLY A 51 10.47 14.39 -20.58
CA GLY A 51 10.82 14.32 -19.16
C GLY A 51 9.94 15.24 -18.31
N ALA A 52 9.73 16.49 -18.74
CA ALA A 52 8.91 17.47 -18.02
C ALA A 52 7.45 17.01 -17.91
N SER A 53 6.84 16.56 -19.02
CA SER A 53 5.45 16.07 -19.02
C SER A 53 5.27 14.85 -18.11
N ILE A 54 6.16 13.86 -18.21
CA ILE A 54 6.11 12.65 -17.38
C ILE A 54 6.32 12.99 -15.90
N GLY A 55 7.26 13.91 -15.61
CA GLY A 55 7.57 14.35 -14.25
C GLY A 55 6.38 14.99 -13.53
N ILE A 56 5.61 15.84 -14.21
CA ILE A 56 4.42 16.49 -13.62
C ILE A 56 3.35 15.45 -13.29
N VAL A 57 3.06 14.54 -14.22
CA VAL A 57 2.08 13.46 -14.00
C VAL A 57 2.52 12.56 -12.84
N PHE A 58 3.81 12.23 -12.78
CA PHE A 58 4.37 11.40 -11.72
C PHE A 58 4.30 12.07 -10.35
N ALA A 59 4.60 13.37 -10.25
CA ALA A 59 4.49 14.13 -9.01
C ALA A 59 3.04 14.14 -8.49
N PHE A 60 2.07 14.35 -9.38
CA PHE A 60 0.65 14.32 -9.01
C PHE A 60 0.21 12.91 -8.57
N ALA A 61 0.64 11.87 -9.28
CA ALA A 61 0.33 10.48 -8.92
C ALA A 61 0.86 10.11 -7.53
N ASN A 62 2.10 10.48 -7.19
CA ASN A 62 2.66 10.23 -5.87
C ASN A 62 1.92 10.99 -4.76
N ALA A 63 1.46 12.22 -5.03
CA ALA A 63 0.67 12.99 -4.07
C ALA A 63 -0.70 12.33 -3.79
N VAL A 64 -1.37 11.83 -4.83
CA VAL A 64 -2.63 11.09 -4.69
C VAL A 64 -2.42 9.77 -3.96
N ALA A 65 -1.34 9.04 -4.26
CA ALA A 65 -1.00 7.79 -3.58
C ALA A 65 -0.75 8.00 -2.08
N ALA A 66 -0.05 9.07 -1.70
CA ALA A 66 0.15 9.42 -0.29
C ALA A 66 -1.17 9.72 0.44
N SER A 67 -2.09 10.43 -0.21
CA SER A 67 -3.43 10.69 0.32
C SER A 67 -4.22 9.39 0.52
N MET A 68 -4.23 8.51 -0.50
CA MET A 68 -4.93 7.22 -0.44
C MET A 68 -4.43 6.33 0.69
N ASN A 69 -3.11 6.21 0.87
CA ASN A 69 -2.52 5.44 1.97
C ASN A 69 -2.90 6.02 3.35
N THR A 70 -3.02 7.35 3.44
CA THR A 70 -3.42 8.01 4.69
C THR A 70 -4.89 7.74 5.01
N ILE A 71 -5.78 7.77 4.02
CA ILE A 71 -7.20 7.46 4.21
C ILE A 71 -7.37 6.01 4.69
N GLY A 72 -6.69 5.05 4.06
CA GLY A 72 -6.75 3.64 4.47
C GLY A 72 -6.26 3.40 5.90
N PHE A 73 -5.26 4.15 6.35
CA PHE A 73 -4.83 4.15 7.76
C PHE A 73 -5.92 4.70 8.69
N CYS A 74 -6.56 5.82 8.32
CA CYS A 74 -7.61 6.45 9.12
C CYS A 74 -8.86 5.56 9.26
N ASP A 75 -9.26 4.90 8.19
CA ASP A 75 -10.37 3.93 8.21
C ASP A 75 -10.05 2.75 9.14
N SER A 76 -8.86 2.16 8.99
CA SER A 76 -8.41 1.04 9.83
C SER A 76 -8.33 1.42 11.32
N LEU A 77 -7.86 2.64 11.60
CA LEU A 77 -7.76 3.17 12.96
C LEU A 77 -9.15 3.43 13.56
N ASN A 78 -10.07 4.01 12.79
CA ASN A 78 -11.44 4.26 13.22
C ASN A 78 -12.16 2.94 13.54
N ASP A 79 -12.00 1.92 12.70
CA ASP A 79 -12.58 0.60 12.94
C ASP A 79 -11.99 -0.08 14.19
N LEU A 80 -10.70 0.17 14.50
CA LEU A 80 -10.08 -0.29 15.74
C LEU A 80 -10.62 0.46 16.97
N LEU A 81 -10.77 1.79 16.90
CA LEU A 81 -11.36 2.62 17.96
C LEU A 81 -12.79 2.20 18.30
N ASN A 82 -13.61 1.96 17.26
CA ASN A 82 -14.98 1.47 17.41
C ASN A 82 -15.03 0.11 18.12
N SER A 83 -14.06 -0.76 17.87
CA SER A 83 -13.95 -2.07 18.53
C SER A 83 -13.71 -1.96 20.04
N PHE A 84 -13.06 -0.88 20.51
CA PHE A 84 -12.87 -0.57 21.92
C PHE A 84 -14.01 0.27 22.52
N GLY A 85 -15.08 0.54 21.76
CA GLY A 85 -16.21 1.36 22.18
C GLY A 85 -15.92 2.86 22.26
N LEU A 86 -14.78 3.31 21.72
CA LEU A 86 -14.38 4.71 21.70
C LEU A 86 -14.86 5.35 20.39
N LYS A 87 -15.75 6.34 20.51
CA LYS A 87 -16.23 7.17 19.38
C LYS A 87 -15.75 8.59 19.60
N ILE A 88 -15.21 9.24 18.57
CA ILE A 88 -14.73 10.62 18.69
C ILE A 88 -15.93 11.56 18.63
N ILE A 89 -16.75 11.46 17.58
CA ILE A 89 -17.98 12.26 17.43
C ILE A 89 -19.18 11.37 17.12
N ASP A 90 -19.18 10.72 15.96
CA ASP A 90 -20.32 9.95 15.44
C ASP A 90 -19.96 8.49 15.08
N GLY A 91 -18.67 8.14 15.10
CA GLY A 91 -18.18 6.84 14.64
C GLY A 91 -18.33 6.62 13.13
N GLY A 92 -18.56 7.70 12.37
CA GLY A 92 -18.84 7.66 10.94
C GLY A 92 -17.77 8.33 10.08
N VAL A 93 -18.17 8.75 8.89
CA VAL A 93 -17.27 9.33 7.87
C VAL A 93 -16.58 10.61 8.35
N ASN A 94 -17.22 11.36 9.26
CA ASN A 94 -16.65 12.61 9.75
C ASN A 94 -15.45 12.37 10.68
N ASP A 95 -15.48 11.30 11.47
CA ASP A 95 -14.36 10.91 12.33
C ASP A 95 -13.11 10.54 11.51
N VAL A 96 -13.31 9.82 10.40
CA VAL A 96 -12.23 9.50 9.45
C VAL A 96 -11.56 10.77 8.90
N ARG A 97 -12.36 11.80 8.56
CA ARG A 97 -11.84 13.08 8.04
C ARG A 97 -11.00 13.83 9.08
N ILE A 98 -11.46 13.87 10.33
CA ILE A 98 -10.75 14.56 11.41
C ILE A 98 -9.41 13.87 11.70
N VAL A 99 -9.44 12.54 11.84
CA VAL A 99 -8.22 11.72 12.03
C VAL A 99 -7.28 11.90 10.84
N GLY A 100 -7.81 11.96 9.62
CA GLY A 100 -7.04 12.20 8.39
C GLY A 100 -6.29 13.53 8.39
N ILE A 101 -6.94 14.62 8.78
CA ILE A 101 -6.29 15.95 8.86
C ILE A 101 -5.17 15.92 9.92
N MET A 102 -5.40 15.31 11.07
CA MET A 102 -4.38 15.18 12.11
C MET A 102 -3.21 14.30 11.65
N ALA A 103 -3.47 13.15 11.04
CA ALA A 103 -2.45 12.25 10.52
C ALA A 103 -1.60 12.93 9.44
N LEU A 104 -2.21 13.64 8.51
CA LEU A 104 -1.50 14.41 7.48
C LEU A 104 -0.61 15.51 8.10
N ALA A 105 -1.10 16.25 9.09
CA ALA A 105 -0.32 17.27 9.77
C ALA A 105 0.92 16.67 10.47
N VAL A 106 0.76 15.53 11.13
CA VAL A 106 1.87 14.79 11.76
C VAL A 106 2.87 14.30 10.70
N MET A 107 2.40 13.73 9.60
CA MET A 107 3.27 13.29 8.51
C MET A 107 4.08 14.44 7.92
N ILE A 108 3.48 15.62 7.72
CA ILE A 108 4.19 16.83 7.25
C ILE A 108 5.29 17.24 8.24
N ILE A 109 5.01 17.20 9.54
CA ILE A 109 6.01 17.52 10.57
C ILE A 109 7.16 16.52 10.53
N ILE A 110 6.88 15.22 10.41
CA ILE A 110 7.92 14.18 10.33
C ILE A 110 8.79 14.39 9.08
N CYS A 111 8.18 14.62 7.92
CA CYS A 111 8.91 14.90 6.68
C CYS A 111 9.80 16.16 6.78
N ALA A 112 9.40 17.17 7.57
CA ALA A 112 10.20 18.38 7.78
C ALA A 112 11.39 18.17 8.73
N VAL A 113 11.30 17.24 9.68
CA VAL A 113 12.26 17.09 10.78
C VAL A 113 13.42 16.14 10.46
N GLY A 114 13.25 15.10 9.63
CA GLY A 114 14.41 14.27 9.29
C GLY A 114 14.18 13.07 8.37
N MET A 115 14.74 13.17 7.15
CA MET A 115 14.81 12.06 6.18
C MET A 115 15.80 10.94 6.60
N GLU A 116 16.76 11.23 7.49
CA GLU A 116 17.73 10.23 7.95
C GLU A 116 17.12 9.14 8.85
N TRP A 117 16.09 9.49 9.62
CA TRP A 117 15.36 8.55 10.48
C TRP A 117 14.41 7.67 9.66
N GLU A 118 13.85 8.24 8.60
CA GLU A 118 12.91 7.57 7.70
C GLU A 118 13.51 6.31 7.06
N SER A 119 14.71 6.41 6.47
CA SER A 119 15.38 5.27 5.83
C SER A 119 15.62 4.10 6.80
N LYS A 120 15.92 4.39 8.08
CA LYS A 120 16.07 3.36 9.11
C LYS A 120 14.73 2.74 9.52
N ALA A 121 13.67 3.57 9.61
CA ALA A 121 12.34 3.10 9.94
C ALA A 121 11.76 2.17 8.87
N GLN A 122 12.05 2.40 7.58
CA GLN A 122 11.60 1.54 6.48
C GLN A 122 12.07 0.09 6.67
N ASN A 123 13.32 -0.14 7.09
CA ASN A 123 13.83 -1.49 7.33
C ASN A 123 13.10 -2.20 8.48
N VAL A 124 12.72 -1.45 9.54
CA VAL A 124 11.92 -1.99 10.65
C VAL A 124 10.51 -2.31 10.20
N LEU A 125 9.90 -1.42 9.41
CA LEU A 125 8.54 -1.59 8.87
C LEU A 125 8.43 -2.86 8.02
N VAL A 126 9.44 -3.16 7.19
CA VAL A 126 9.46 -4.38 6.37
C VAL A 126 9.43 -5.63 7.25
N VAL A 127 10.18 -5.68 8.35
CA VAL A 127 10.18 -6.83 9.27
C VAL A 127 8.81 -7.02 9.91
N ILE A 128 8.16 -5.93 10.34
CA ILE A 128 6.82 -5.97 10.93
C ILE A 128 5.80 -6.49 9.89
N ILE A 129 5.87 -6.02 8.64
CA ILE A 129 4.97 -6.47 7.57
C ILE A 129 5.15 -7.96 7.27
N VAL A 130 6.40 -8.44 7.17
CA VAL A 130 6.66 -9.87 6.97
C VAL A 130 6.11 -10.70 8.15
N GLY A 131 6.28 -10.21 9.39
CA GLY A 131 5.68 -10.82 10.57
C GLY A 131 4.16 -10.91 10.48
N ALA A 132 3.48 -9.82 10.09
CA ALA A 132 2.03 -9.79 9.94
C ALA A 132 1.52 -10.73 8.83
N ILE A 133 2.27 -10.91 7.73
CA ILE A 133 1.94 -11.87 6.68
C ILE A 133 2.06 -13.30 7.20
N ILE A 134 3.11 -13.61 7.96
CA ILE A 134 3.29 -14.95 8.56
C ILE A 134 2.17 -15.23 9.57
N ASP A 135 1.87 -14.26 10.43
CA ASP A 135 0.80 -14.34 11.42
C ASP A 135 -0.57 -14.57 10.75
N PHE A 136 -0.84 -13.89 9.63
CA PHE A 136 -2.06 -14.11 8.83
C PHE A 136 -2.18 -15.56 8.36
N ILE A 137 -1.10 -16.08 7.77
CA ILE A 137 -1.07 -17.44 7.24
C ILE A 137 -1.23 -18.46 8.37
N ALA A 138 -0.56 -18.24 9.51
CA ALA A 138 -0.68 -19.09 10.69
C ALA A 138 -2.12 -19.09 11.23
N GLY A 139 -2.75 -17.91 11.37
CA GLY A 139 -4.14 -17.79 11.81
C GLY A 139 -5.12 -18.50 10.87
N ALA A 140 -4.95 -18.36 9.56
CA ALA A 140 -5.77 -19.05 8.57
C ALA A 140 -5.64 -20.59 8.64
N CYS A 141 -4.46 -21.11 9.00
CA CYS A 141 -4.19 -22.55 9.16
C CYS A 141 -4.72 -23.13 10.48
N VAL A 142 -4.60 -22.38 11.59
CA VAL A 142 -5.07 -22.82 12.92
C VAL A 142 -6.60 -22.89 12.96
N GLY A 143 -7.27 -22.00 12.22
CA GLY A 143 -8.73 -21.97 12.12
C GLY A 143 -9.43 -21.25 13.29
N PRO A 144 -10.76 -21.12 13.24
CA PRO A 144 -11.54 -20.35 14.22
C PRO A 144 -11.62 -21.06 15.57
N ASN A 145 -11.12 -20.41 16.63
CA ASN A 145 -11.25 -20.89 18.01
C ASN A 145 -12.55 -20.45 18.69
N ASP A 146 -13.19 -19.39 18.20
CA ASP A 146 -14.38 -18.78 18.79
C ASP A 146 -15.59 -18.92 17.86
N ASP A 147 -16.76 -19.20 18.42
CA ASP A 147 -18.00 -19.37 17.66
C ASP A 147 -18.50 -18.03 17.10
N GLU A 148 -18.14 -16.91 17.74
CA GLU A 148 -18.36 -15.57 17.18
C GLU A 148 -17.55 -15.32 15.89
N ALA A 149 -16.31 -15.81 15.83
CA ALA A 149 -15.47 -15.67 14.63
C ALA A 149 -16.04 -16.48 13.47
N LYS A 150 -16.59 -17.68 13.76
CA LYS A 150 -17.31 -18.48 12.75
C LYS A 150 -18.56 -17.76 12.26
N ALA A 151 -19.32 -17.12 13.16
CA ALA A 151 -20.53 -16.38 12.82
C ALA A 151 -20.25 -15.17 11.91
N LYS A 152 -19.08 -14.53 12.08
CA LYS A 152 -18.61 -13.44 11.21
C LYS A 152 -18.03 -13.89 9.87
N GLY A 153 -17.97 -15.20 9.64
CA GLY A 153 -17.60 -15.79 8.36
C GLY A 153 -16.17 -16.33 8.29
N PHE A 154 -15.46 -16.46 9.42
CA PHE A 154 -14.16 -17.13 9.47
C PHE A 154 -14.35 -18.64 9.65
N ALA A 155 -14.13 -19.40 8.58
CA ALA A 155 -14.33 -20.85 8.54
C ALA A 155 -13.04 -21.66 8.78
N GLY A 156 -11.88 -21.00 8.68
CA GLY A 156 -10.57 -21.68 8.62
C GLY A 156 -10.31 -22.28 7.23
N PHE A 157 -9.06 -22.63 6.95
CA PHE A 157 -8.68 -23.06 5.60
C PHE A 157 -9.37 -24.37 5.18
N GLY A 158 -10.37 -24.26 4.30
CA GLY A 158 -11.16 -25.38 3.80
C GLY A 158 -11.19 -25.43 2.27
N THR A 159 -10.97 -26.62 1.71
CA THR A 159 -11.05 -26.83 0.25
C THR A 159 -12.47 -26.63 -0.29
N SER A 160 -13.50 -26.90 0.54
CA SER A 160 -14.90 -26.63 0.21
C SER A 160 -15.17 -25.13 0.06
N VAL A 161 -14.69 -24.32 1.01
CA VAL A 161 -14.81 -22.86 0.98
C VAL A 161 -14.05 -22.25 -0.19
N LEU A 162 -12.86 -22.78 -0.49
CA LEU A 162 -12.10 -22.36 -1.67
C LEU A 162 -12.83 -22.68 -2.98
N ALA A 163 -13.48 -23.85 -3.07
CA ALA A 163 -14.23 -24.26 -4.25
C ALA A 163 -15.49 -23.39 -4.47
N THR A 164 -16.20 -23.02 -3.40
CA THR A 164 -17.33 -22.08 -3.49
C THR A 164 -16.85 -20.68 -3.87
N ASN A 165 -15.66 -20.29 -3.41
CA ASN A 165 -15.07 -18.98 -3.69
C ASN A 165 -14.43 -18.83 -5.07
N TRP A 166 -14.27 -19.91 -5.85
CA TRP A 166 -13.52 -19.90 -7.11
C TRP A 166 -14.15 -19.04 -8.22
N LYS A 167 -15.48 -18.91 -8.26
CA LYS A 167 -16.18 -18.20 -9.35
C LYS A 167 -16.41 -16.72 -9.00
N PRO A 168 -16.25 -15.76 -9.92
CA PRO A 168 -16.54 -14.36 -9.62
C PRO A 168 -18.02 -14.18 -9.27
N GLN A 169 -18.30 -13.33 -8.28
CA GLN A 169 -19.64 -12.88 -7.92
C GLN A 169 -19.60 -11.37 -7.71
N TYR A 170 -19.91 -10.62 -8.76
CA TYR A 170 -19.93 -9.16 -8.68
C TYR A 170 -21.26 -8.67 -8.08
N THR A 171 -21.18 -7.98 -6.95
CA THR A 171 -22.34 -7.44 -6.25
C THR A 171 -22.56 -5.96 -6.57
N PHE A 172 -23.77 -5.48 -6.28
CA PHE A 172 -24.06 -4.06 -6.28
C PHE A 172 -23.60 -3.47 -4.95
N SER A 173 -22.57 -2.63 -4.98
CA SER A 173 -21.99 -2.00 -3.79
C SER A 173 -21.67 -0.55 -4.11
N GLU A 174 -21.89 0.36 -3.15
CA GLU A 174 -21.59 1.79 -3.28
C GLU A 174 -22.32 2.49 -4.45
N GLY A 175 -23.55 2.07 -4.75
CA GLY A 175 -24.37 2.70 -5.79
C GLY A 175 -23.98 2.36 -7.23
N LYS A 176 -23.05 1.41 -7.42
CA LYS A 176 -22.65 0.91 -8.74
C LYS A 176 -22.62 -0.61 -8.77
N GLN A 177 -23.08 -1.20 -9.88
CA GLN A 177 -22.86 -2.61 -10.15
C GLN A 177 -21.36 -2.82 -10.39
N GLN A 178 -20.73 -3.65 -9.57
CA GLN A 178 -19.31 -3.94 -9.73
C GLN A 178 -19.09 -4.82 -10.98
N ASP A 179 -17.95 -4.63 -11.63
CA ASP A 179 -17.54 -5.35 -12.82
C ASP A 179 -16.03 -5.64 -12.73
N PHE A 180 -15.50 -6.43 -13.67
CA PHE A 180 -14.08 -6.78 -13.66
C PHE A 180 -13.17 -5.55 -13.67
N PHE A 181 -13.49 -4.53 -14.48
CA PHE A 181 -12.66 -3.33 -14.59
C PHE A 181 -12.80 -2.42 -13.38
N SER A 182 -13.97 -2.37 -12.71
CA SER A 182 -14.10 -1.61 -11.46
C SER A 182 -13.24 -2.20 -10.34
N VAL A 183 -13.27 -3.53 -10.16
CA VAL A 183 -12.44 -4.21 -9.14
C VAL A 183 -10.96 -4.10 -9.49
N PHE A 184 -10.60 -4.23 -10.77
CA PHE A 184 -9.23 -4.03 -11.22
C PHE A 184 -8.73 -2.61 -10.94
N ALA A 185 -9.56 -1.58 -11.15
CA ALA A 185 -9.19 -0.20 -10.88
C ALA A 185 -8.93 0.08 -9.39
N ILE A 186 -9.65 -0.61 -8.49
CA ILE A 186 -9.43 -0.52 -7.03
C ILE A 186 -8.13 -1.24 -6.63
N PHE A 187 -7.80 -2.36 -7.28
CA PHE A 187 -6.57 -3.11 -7.03
C PHE A 187 -5.32 -2.47 -7.67
N PHE A 188 -5.49 -1.70 -8.75
CA PHE A 188 -4.37 -1.16 -9.53
C PHE A 188 -3.38 -0.33 -8.70
N PRO A 189 -3.80 0.57 -7.80
CA PRO A 189 -2.88 1.30 -6.93
C PRO A 189 -1.97 0.39 -6.09
N SER A 190 -2.42 -0.80 -5.71
CA SER A 190 -1.67 -1.78 -4.90
C SER A 190 -0.46 -2.37 -5.62
N VAL A 191 -0.45 -2.39 -6.95
CA VAL A 191 0.68 -2.87 -7.77
C VAL A 191 1.56 -1.74 -8.30
N THR A 192 1.18 -0.48 -8.07
CA THR A 192 2.03 0.67 -8.38
C THR A 192 3.18 0.81 -7.36
N GLY A 193 4.07 1.79 -7.57
CA GLY A 193 5.17 2.05 -6.62
C GLY A 193 6.50 1.34 -6.94
N ILE A 194 6.57 0.60 -8.05
CA ILE A 194 7.80 0.00 -8.62
C ILE A 194 8.94 1.03 -8.75
N GLN A 195 8.56 2.30 -8.90
CA GLN A 195 9.43 3.46 -9.06
C GLN A 195 10.15 3.87 -7.77
N ALA A 196 9.69 3.48 -6.58
CA ALA A 196 10.32 3.90 -5.31
C ALA A 196 11.82 3.56 -5.24
N GLY A 197 12.23 2.40 -5.77
CA GLY A 197 13.64 1.98 -5.77
C GLY A 197 14.56 2.81 -6.68
N ALA A 198 14.01 3.41 -7.75
CA ALA A 198 14.78 4.29 -8.63
C ALA A 198 14.80 5.76 -8.16
N ASN A 199 13.97 6.12 -7.18
CA ASN A 199 14.03 7.46 -6.55
C ASN A 199 15.21 7.63 -5.59
N ILE A 200 15.85 6.53 -5.16
CA ILE A 200 17.06 6.50 -4.30
C ILE A 200 18.30 6.00 -5.08
N SER A 201 18.34 6.31 -6.38
CA SER A 201 19.36 5.77 -7.30
C SER A 201 20.79 6.24 -7.02
N GLY A 202 20.97 7.39 -6.39
CA GLY A 202 22.26 8.04 -6.14
C GLY A 202 22.97 7.52 -4.91
N ASP A 203 22.24 6.83 -4.02
CA ASP A 203 22.78 6.14 -2.84
C ASP A 203 23.28 4.71 -3.17
N LEU A 204 23.01 4.22 -4.39
CA LEU A 204 23.41 2.89 -4.84
C LEU A 204 24.86 2.88 -5.36
N LYS A 205 25.62 1.85 -4.97
CA LYS A 205 27.00 1.61 -5.44
C LYS A 205 27.08 1.38 -6.97
N ASP A 206 26.07 0.73 -7.53
CA ASP A 206 25.92 0.48 -8.98
C ASP A 206 24.43 0.54 -9.38
N PRO A 207 23.89 1.71 -9.74
CA PRO A 207 22.47 1.85 -10.04
C PRO A 207 22.04 1.12 -11.33
N ALA A 208 22.91 1.04 -12.34
CA ALA A 208 22.59 0.45 -13.63
C ALA A 208 22.30 -1.05 -13.55
N GLY A 209 23.02 -1.77 -12.69
CA GLY A 209 22.79 -3.19 -12.42
C GLY A 209 21.79 -3.48 -11.29
N ALA A 210 21.78 -2.65 -10.24
CA ALA A 210 20.99 -2.92 -9.04
C ALA A 210 19.49 -2.64 -9.21
N ILE A 211 19.12 -1.54 -9.88
CA ILE A 211 17.72 -1.16 -10.10
C ILE A 211 16.95 -2.27 -10.84
N PRO A 212 17.36 -2.75 -12.03
CA PRO A 212 16.57 -3.74 -12.76
C PRO A 212 16.44 -5.07 -12.03
N LYS A 213 17.51 -5.53 -11.35
CA LYS A 213 17.48 -6.79 -10.58
C LYS A 213 16.59 -6.67 -9.34
N GLY A 214 16.72 -5.58 -8.60
CA GLY A 214 15.93 -5.33 -7.40
C GLY A 214 14.45 -5.17 -7.72
N THR A 215 14.12 -4.38 -8.74
CA THR A 215 12.75 -4.14 -9.17
C THR A 215 12.07 -5.42 -9.68
N LEU A 216 12.75 -6.24 -10.50
CA LEU A 216 12.19 -7.49 -11.00
C LEU A 216 11.98 -8.52 -9.89
N LEU A 217 12.95 -8.67 -8.98
CA LEU A 217 12.83 -9.59 -7.85
C LEU A 217 11.71 -9.14 -6.89
N SER A 218 11.63 -7.85 -6.59
CA SER A 218 10.56 -7.27 -5.76
C SER A 218 9.18 -7.52 -6.37
N LEU A 219 9.05 -7.34 -7.69
CA LEU A 219 7.80 -7.62 -8.42
C LEU A 219 7.39 -9.09 -8.32
N LEU A 220 8.33 -10.02 -8.46
CA LEU A 220 8.04 -11.46 -8.31
C LEU A 220 7.62 -11.82 -6.88
N ILE A 221 8.29 -11.24 -5.88
CA ILE A 221 7.96 -11.46 -4.47
C ILE A 221 6.57 -10.90 -4.15
N SER A 222 6.24 -9.70 -4.61
CA SER A 222 4.93 -9.08 -4.36
C SER A 222 3.79 -9.83 -5.08
N MET A 223 4.01 -10.27 -6.32
CA MET A 223 3.07 -11.15 -7.03
C MET A 223 2.82 -12.46 -6.25
N ALA A 224 3.87 -13.11 -5.75
CA ALA A 224 3.74 -14.31 -4.96
C ALA A 224 3.00 -14.05 -3.64
N SER A 225 3.30 -12.96 -2.93
CA SER A 225 2.62 -12.61 -1.68
C SER A 225 1.13 -12.30 -1.89
N TYR A 226 0.78 -11.62 -2.99
CA TYR A 226 -0.62 -11.37 -3.31
C TYR A 226 -1.36 -12.66 -3.67
N ALA A 227 -0.75 -13.56 -4.43
CA ALA A 227 -1.35 -14.85 -4.76
C ALA A 227 -1.60 -15.70 -3.50
N ILE A 228 -0.63 -15.75 -2.58
CA ILE A 228 -0.78 -16.43 -1.29
C ILE A 228 -1.93 -15.79 -0.50
N PHE A 229 -1.96 -14.47 -0.37
CA PHE A 229 -3.00 -13.78 0.39
C PHE A 229 -4.41 -14.09 -0.16
N VAL A 230 -4.59 -14.04 -1.48
CA VAL A 230 -5.89 -14.33 -2.13
C VAL A 230 -6.32 -15.78 -1.91
N VAL A 231 -5.41 -16.75 -2.03
CA VAL A 231 -5.73 -18.17 -1.82
C VAL A 231 -6.11 -18.46 -0.37
N PHE A 232 -5.35 -17.91 0.58
CA PHE A 232 -5.64 -18.12 2.01
C PHE A 232 -6.90 -17.39 2.46
N ALA A 233 -7.12 -16.14 2.03
CA ALA A 233 -8.36 -15.41 2.33
C ALA A 233 -9.59 -16.09 1.70
N GLY A 234 -9.49 -16.51 0.44
CA GLY A 234 -10.56 -17.22 -0.27
C GLY A 234 -10.78 -18.66 0.23
N GLY A 235 -9.79 -19.29 0.87
CA GLY A 235 -9.94 -20.60 1.47
C GLY A 235 -10.43 -20.56 2.93
N ALA A 236 -10.23 -19.44 3.64
CA ALA A 236 -10.49 -19.34 5.07
C ALA A 236 -11.74 -18.53 5.45
N ALA A 237 -12.27 -17.70 4.54
CA ALA A 237 -13.41 -16.84 4.81
C ALA A 237 -14.56 -17.01 3.81
N LEU A 238 -15.78 -16.87 4.31
CA LEU A 238 -17.01 -16.91 3.53
C LEU A 238 -17.32 -15.54 2.90
N ARG A 239 -18.07 -15.57 1.79
CA ARG A 239 -18.46 -14.36 1.03
C ARG A 239 -19.36 -13.43 1.82
N ASP A 240 -20.36 -14.02 2.45
CA ASP A 240 -21.45 -13.33 3.11
C ASP A 240 -21.67 -14.03 4.46
N ALA A 241 -21.73 -13.25 5.54
CA ALA A 241 -21.94 -13.74 6.89
C ALA A 241 -22.83 -12.79 7.71
N SER A 242 -23.69 -13.37 8.54
CA SER A 242 -24.68 -12.66 9.36
C SER A 242 -24.08 -12.12 10.66
N GLY A 243 -23.13 -12.85 11.28
CA GLY A 243 -22.60 -12.54 12.61
C GLY A 243 -23.44 -13.08 13.76
N ASN A 244 -24.55 -13.77 13.49
CA ASN A 244 -25.41 -14.36 14.51
C ASN A 244 -25.03 -15.82 14.81
N VAL A 245 -24.60 -16.09 16.05
CA VAL A 245 -24.20 -17.44 16.50
C VAL A 245 -25.34 -18.46 16.42
N SER A 246 -26.59 -18.01 16.46
CA SER A 246 -27.78 -18.88 16.40
C SER A 246 -28.04 -19.47 15.01
N GLU A 247 -27.45 -18.87 13.98
CA GLU A 247 -27.54 -19.34 12.59
C GLU A 247 -26.47 -20.39 12.25
N LEU A 248 -25.55 -20.69 13.18
CA LEU A 248 -24.67 -21.86 13.09
C LEU A 248 -25.41 -23.12 13.53
N ILE A 249 -26.30 -23.63 12.68
CA ILE A 249 -26.95 -24.91 12.95
C ILE A 249 -26.01 -26.02 12.46
N ASN A 250 -25.52 -26.85 13.39
CA ASN A 250 -24.77 -28.08 13.12
C ASN A 250 -23.47 -27.90 12.29
N ASN A 251 -22.68 -26.85 12.56
CA ASN A 251 -21.46 -26.49 11.82
C ASN A 251 -21.67 -26.26 10.31
N THR A 252 -22.92 -26.06 9.87
CA THR A 252 -23.23 -25.68 8.50
C THR A 252 -23.53 -24.20 8.42
N TYR A 253 -22.93 -23.53 7.43
CA TYR A 253 -23.12 -22.11 7.18
C TYR A 253 -24.43 -21.92 6.41
N ILE A 254 -25.37 -21.18 7.00
CA ILE A 254 -26.58 -20.79 6.30
C ILE A 254 -26.27 -19.53 5.51
N GLU A 255 -26.49 -19.54 4.20
CA GLU A 255 -26.26 -18.36 3.37
C GLU A 255 -27.24 -17.24 3.76
N CYS A 256 -26.74 -16.21 4.45
CA CYS A 256 -27.55 -15.09 4.95
C CYS A 256 -28.31 -14.35 3.82
N ARG A 257 -27.83 -14.45 2.59
CA ARG A 257 -28.43 -13.87 1.39
C ARG A 257 -29.66 -14.63 0.90
N GLU A 258 -29.73 -15.94 1.07
CA GLU A 258 -30.89 -16.74 0.66
C GLU A 258 -32.10 -16.53 1.59
N ASN A 259 -31.87 -16.12 2.83
CA ASN A 259 -32.93 -15.86 3.83
C ASN A 259 -33.49 -14.42 3.79
N GLY A 260 -33.05 -13.57 2.86
CA GLY A 260 -33.48 -12.17 2.79
C GLY A 260 -32.97 -11.29 3.94
N GLY A 261 -31.96 -11.76 4.70
CA GLY A 261 -31.31 -11.01 5.76
C GLY A 261 -30.22 -10.07 5.23
N THR A 262 -29.95 -8.99 5.97
CA THR A 262 -28.81 -8.11 5.67
C THR A 262 -27.52 -8.75 6.21
N CYS A 263 -26.65 -9.24 5.32
CA CYS A 263 -25.35 -9.76 5.70
C CYS A 263 -24.41 -8.59 6.07
N GLY A 264 -24.07 -8.46 7.36
CA GLY A 264 -23.17 -7.40 7.83
C GLY A 264 -21.68 -7.74 7.72
N TYR A 265 -21.34 -9.02 7.62
CA TYR A 265 -19.97 -9.54 7.64
C TYR A 265 -19.69 -10.43 6.42
N GLY A 266 -18.45 -10.94 6.31
CA GLY A 266 -17.96 -11.71 5.17
C GLY A 266 -17.18 -10.86 4.16
N LEU A 267 -16.49 -11.54 3.24
CA LEU A 267 -15.54 -10.94 2.29
C LEU A 267 -16.14 -9.81 1.42
N ASN A 268 -17.44 -9.86 1.12
CA ASN A 268 -18.10 -8.85 0.29
C ASN A 268 -18.57 -7.61 1.07
N ASN A 269 -18.88 -7.78 2.36
CA ASN A 269 -19.61 -6.77 3.15
C ASN A 269 -18.72 -6.07 4.17
N SER A 270 -17.61 -6.69 4.58
CA SER A 270 -16.67 -6.12 5.52
C SER A 270 -15.23 -6.34 5.08
N TYR A 271 -14.44 -5.26 5.05
CA TYR A 271 -12.99 -5.35 4.85
C TYR A 271 -12.25 -5.82 6.13
N SER A 272 -12.94 -5.88 7.27
CA SER A 272 -12.39 -6.23 8.58
C SER A 272 -12.35 -7.73 8.86
N VAL A 273 -12.69 -8.59 7.87
CA VAL A 273 -12.59 -10.06 7.98
C VAL A 273 -11.19 -10.52 8.41
N ARG A 274 -10.15 -9.74 8.10
CA ARG A 274 -8.77 -10.00 8.57
C ARG A 274 -8.64 -9.93 10.10
N LYS A 275 -9.40 -9.09 10.80
CA LYS A 275 -9.32 -8.92 12.26
C LYS A 275 -9.77 -10.16 13.01
N ASP A 276 -10.79 -10.86 12.49
CA ASP A 276 -11.35 -12.04 13.13
C ASP A 276 -10.46 -13.29 13.00
N THR A 277 -9.38 -13.23 12.20
CA THR A 277 -8.36 -14.29 12.08
C THR A 277 -7.36 -14.31 13.24
N TYR A 278 -7.17 -13.19 13.96
CA TYR A 278 -6.09 -13.01 14.96
C TYR A 278 -6.55 -13.00 16.42
N LYS A 279 -7.82 -13.29 16.69
CA LYS A 279 -8.27 -13.51 18.07
C LYS A 279 -7.82 -14.91 18.52
N PHE A 280 -6.58 -14.97 18.99
CA PHE A 280 -6.05 -16.10 19.76
C PHE A 280 -6.51 -16.01 21.21
#